data_AF-A0A9E3KXN3-F1
#
_entry.id   AF-A0A9E3KXN3-F1
#
_cell.length_a   1.000
_cell.length_b   1.000
_cell.length_c   1.000
_cell.angle_alpha   90.00
_cell.angle_beta   90.00
_cell.angle_gamma   90.00
#
_symmetry.space_group_name_H-M   'P 1'
#
loop_
_entity.id
_entity.type
_entity.pdbx_description
1 polymer ?
#
loop_
_entity_poly.entity_id
_entity_poly.type
_entity_poly.pdbx_seq_one_letter_code
_entity_poly.pdbx_strand_id
1 'polypeptide(L)' 'DPVQLYISIAALSFFYLSNSATLSVIFGRDLLAKRAKDERLDHMVRLVLAALTGKSFAVFDRQPVLEPLATATHIA' A
#
# COMPACT_ATOMS: atom_id res chain seq x y z
N ASP A 1 -1.25 15.27 18.29
CA ASP A 1 -2.50 14.72 18.84
C ASP A 1 -2.78 13.35 18.20
N PRO A 2 -2.83 12.25 18.98
CA PRO A 2 -3.15 10.91 18.48
C PRO A 2 -4.51 10.80 17.77
N VAL A 3 -5.51 11.58 18.17
CA VAL A 3 -6.84 11.57 17.52
C VAL A 3 -6.74 12.08 16.09
N GLN A 4 -6.03 13.21 15.88
CA GLN A 4 -5.79 13.76 14.55
C GLN A 4 -4.98 12.81 13.65
N LEU A 5 -4.01 12.09 14.22
CA LEU A 5 -3.25 11.07 13.51
C LEU A 5 -4.17 9.93 13.03
N TYR A 6 -5.02 9.42 13.91
CA TYR A 6 -5.98 8.37 13.57
C TYR A 6 -6.94 8.81 12.45
N ILE A 7 -7.51 10.01 12.57
CA ILE A 7 -8.38 10.60 11.55
C ILE A 7 -7.65 10.68 10.19
N SER A 8 -6.37 11.07 10.20
CA SER A 8 -5.57 11.16 8.97
C SER A 8 -5.36 9.78 8.32
N ILE A 9 -5.06 8.75 9.11
CA ILE A 9 -4.90 7.36 8.62
C ILE A 9 -6.22 6.84 8.03
N ALA A 10 -7.32 7.06 8.73
CA ALA A 10 -8.65 6.68 8.26
C ALA A 10 -9.01 7.41 6.95
N ALA A 11 -8.73 8.71 6.87
CA ALA A 11 -8.99 9.52 5.69
C ALA A 11 -8.21 9.02 4.46
N LEU A 12 -6.93 8.66 4.61
CA LEU A 12 -6.12 8.10 3.52
C LEU A 12 -6.72 6.82 2.93
N SER A 13 -7.27 5.96 3.80
CA SER A 13 -7.88 4.68 3.42
C SER A 13 -9.26 4.90 2.80
N PHE A 14 -10.11 5.71 3.46
CA PHE A 14 -11.46 6.02 3.01
C PHE A 14 -11.44 6.70 1.64
N PHE A 15 -10.58 7.70 1.43
CA PHE A 15 -10.47 8.38 0.15
C PHE A 15 -10.15 7.40 -0.99
N TYR A 16 -9.18 6.50 -0.79
CA TYR A 16 -8.76 5.55 -1.82
C TYR A 16 -9.87 4.55 -2.16
N LEU A 17 -10.50 3.96 -1.14
CA LEU A 17 -11.53 2.93 -1.35
C LEU A 17 -12.82 3.52 -1.89
N SER A 18 -13.33 4.59 -1.27
CA SER A 18 -14.61 5.21 -1.65
C SER A 18 -14.56 5.86 -3.03
N ASN A 19 -13.38 6.27 -3.50
CA ASN A 19 -13.21 6.85 -4.85
C ASN A 19 -12.53 5.90 -5.83
N SER A 20 -12.36 4.62 -5.47
CA SER A 20 -11.61 3.66 -6.29
C SER A 20 -12.16 3.54 -7.71
N ALA A 21 -13.48 3.53 -7.91
CA ALA A 21 -14.09 3.49 -9.24
C ALA A 21 -13.70 4.71 -10.09
N THR A 22 -13.90 5.92 -9.56
CA THR A 22 -13.55 7.17 -10.26
C THR A 22 -12.05 7.26 -10.54
N LEU A 23 -11.21 6.97 -9.55
CA LEU A 23 -9.75 7.00 -9.71
C LEU A 23 -9.27 5.91 -10.68
N SER A 24 -9.92 4.75 -10.72
CA SER A 24 -9.59 3.68 -11.67
C SER A 24 -9.83 4.12 -13.11
N VAL A 25 -10.90 4.88 -13.36
CA VAL A 25 -11.16 5.51 -14.66
C VAL A 25 -10.11 6.57 -14.99
N ILE A 26 -9.81 7.47 -14.05
CA ILE A 26 -8.85 8.57 -14.26
C ILE A 26 -7.44 8.03 -14.56
N PHE A 27 -7.00 6.98 -13.88
CA PHE A 27 -5.65 6.43 -14.01
C PHE A 27 -5.55 5.22 -14.94
N GLY A 28 -6.65 4.74 -15.51
CA GLY A 28 -6.66 3.58 -16.41
C GLY A 28 -6.15 2.29 -15.74
N ARG A 29 -6.38 2.12 -14.43
CA ARG A 29 -5.89 0.98 -13.65
C ARG A 29 -6.96 0.48 -12.69
N ASP A 30 -7.12 -0.82 -12.53
CA ASP A 30 -7.93 -1.38 -11.44
C ASP A 30 -7.24 -1.15 -10.09
N LEU A 31 -7.77 -0.20 -9.31
CA LEU A 31 -7.26 0.15 -7.98
C LEU A 31 -7.75 -0.79 -6.87
N LEU A 32 -8.69 -1.70 -7.16
CA LEU A 32 -9.15 -2.72 -6.22
C LEU A 32 -8.45 -4.06 -6.41
N ALA A 33 -7.68 -4.22 -7.50
CA ALA A 33 -6.77 -5.34 -7.70
C ALA A 33 -5.86 -5.53 -6.48
N LYS A 34 -5.61 -6.79 -6.09
CA LYS A 34 -4.79 -7.12 -4.89
C LYS A 34 -3.46 -6.37 -4.88
N ARG A 35 -2.72 -6.41 -5.98
CA ARG A 35 -1.43 -5.72 -6.12
C ARG A 35 -1.54 -4.21 -5.94
N ALA A 36 -2.58 -3.57 -6.49
CA ALA A 36 -2.77 -2.13 -6.35
C ALA A 36 -3.06 -1.72 -4.90
N LYS A 37 -3.87 -2.52 -4.20
CA LYS A 37 -4.14 -2.33 -2.76
C LYS A 37 -2.89 -2.55 -1.91
N ASP A 38 -2.10 -3.57 -2.21
CA ASP A 38 -0.85 -3.86 -1.49
C ASP A 38 0.15 -2.71 -1.66
N GLU A 39 0.35 -2.23 -2.89
CA GLU A 39 1.18 -1.06 -3.21
C GLU A 39 0.67 0.20 -2.49
N ARG A 40 -0.65 0.41 -2.48
CA ARG A 40 -1.25 1.56 -1.80
C ARG A 40 -1.09 1.49 -0.28
N LEU A 41 -1.30 0.33 0.32
CA LEU A 41 -1.13 0.11 1.76
C LEU A 41 0.33 0.36 2.16
N ASP A 42 1.29 -0.17 1.41
CA ASP A 42 2.70 0.05 1.68
C ASP A 42 3.04 1.55 1.62
N HIS A 43 2.58 2.25 0.58
CA HIS A 43 2.74 3.69 0.48
C HIS A 43 2.14 4.44 1.68
N MET A 44 0.92 4.11 2.11
CA MET A 44 0.27 4.77 3.26
C MET A 44 1.05 4.55 4.56
N VAL A 45 1.53 3.33 4.80
CA VAL A 45 2.34 3.01 5.99
C VAL A 45 3.63 3.82 6.00
N ARG A 46 4.36 3.84 4.87
CA ARG A 46 5.62 4.59 4.74
C ARG A 46 5.41 6.09 4.91
N LEU A 47 4.36 6.64 4.32
CA LEU A 47 3.99 8.05 4.46
C LEU A 47 3.76 8.44 5.93
N VAL A 48 3.00 7.63 6.66
CA VAL A 48 2.69 7.90 8.08
C VAL A 48 3.94 7.78 8.95
N LEU A 49 4.76 6.74 8.74
CA LEU A 49 6.00 6.56 9.50
C LEU A 49 7.02 7.67 9.21
N ALA A 50 7.16 8.09 7.95
CA ALA A 50 8.02 9.21 7.59
C ALA A 50 7.55 10.51 8.27
N ALA A 51 6.24 10.79 8.23
CA ALA A 51 5.66 11.97 8.88
C ALA A 51 5.88 11.99 10.41
N LEU A 52 5.85 10.83 11.07
CA LEU A 52 6.05 10.72 12.52
C LEU A 52 7.51 10.77 12.95
N THR A 53 8.43 10.30 12.09
CA THR A 53 9.84 10.10 12.47
C THR A 53 10.80 11.10 11.85
N GLY A 54 10.36 11.85 10.83
CA GLY A 54 11.23 12.71 10.02
C GLY A 54 12.22 11.94 9.14
N LYS A 55 12.12 10.60 9.09
CA LYS A 55 13.03 9.75 8.30
C LYS A 55 12.54 9.61 6.86
N SER A 56 13.48 9.43 5.94
CA SER A 56 13.21 9.20 4.53
C SER A 56 12.45 7.89 4.29
N PHE A 57 11.62 7.86 3.25
CA PHE A 57 10.86 6.70 2.77
C PHE A 57 11.74 5.46 2.50
N ALA A 58 13.01 5.65 2.15
CA ALA A 58 13.95 4.56 1.86
C ALA A 58 14.25 3.68 3.09
N VAL A 59 14.10 4.23 4.31
CA VAL A 59 14.33 3.48 5.56
C VAL A 59 13.23 2.46 5.83
N PHE A 60 12.06 2.63 5.21
CA PHE A 60 10.86 1.84 5.47
C PHE A 60 10.49 0.89 4.32
N ASP A 61 11.38 0.65 3.37
CA ASP A 61 11.14 -0.36 2.34
C ASP A 61 11.03 -1.74 3.00
N ARG A 62 9.84 -2.34 2.92
CA ARG A 62 9.65 -3.74 3.29
C ARG A 62 10.27 -4.58 2.19
N GLN A 63 11.11 -5.56 2.57
CA GLN A 63 11.56 -6.58 1.63
C GLN A 63 10.34 -7.20 0.94
N PRO A 64 10.39 -7.44 -0.38
CA PRO A 64 9.34 -8.19 -1.04
C PRO A 64 9.19 -9.52 -0.31
N VAL A 65 7.95 -9.86 0.06
CA VAL A 65 7.63 -11.22 0.52
C VAL A 65 8.04 -12.12 -0.63
N LEU A 66 9.14 -12.86 -0.45
CA LEU A 66 9.55 -13.90 -1.38
C LEU A 66 8.37 -14.86 -1.47
N GLU A 67 7.70 -14.90 -2.62
CA GLU A 67 6.80 -16.02 -2.89
C GLU A 67 7.62 -17.30 -2.69
N PRO A 68 7.12 -18.30 -1.97
CA PRO A 68 7.82 -19.56 -1.85
C PRO A 68 8.04 -20.08 -3.27
N LEU A 69 9.32 -20.32 -3.60
CA LEU A 69 9.75 -20.91 -4.86
C LEU A 69 8.83 -22.09 -5.16
N ALA A 70 7.99 -21.95 -6.19
CA ALA A 70 7.16 -23.04 -6.67
C ALA A 70 8.11 -24.23 -6.92
N THR A 71 7.92 -25.28 -6.12
CA THR A 71 8.71 -26.50 -6.15
C THR A 71 8.85 -26.95 -7.60
N ALA A 72 10.09 -27.01 -8.06
CA ALA A 72 10.45 -27.66 -9.31
C ALA A 72 10.09 -29.15 -9.21
N THR A 73 8.88 -29.49 -9.66
CA THR A 73 8.46 -30.89 -9.86
C THR A 73 7.74 -30.98 -11.20
N HIS A 74 8.52 -31.21 -12.26
CA HIS A 74 8.38 -32.43 -13.06
C HIS A 74 9.57 -32.58 -14.01
N ILE A 75 10.55 -33.36 -13.57
CA ILE A 75 11.37 -34.20 -14.45
C ILE A 75 10.69 -35.57 -14.41
N ALA A 76 10.10 -35.97 -15.53
CA ALA A 76 9.93 -37.34 -16.03
C ALA A 76 8.98 -37.28 -17.23
#